data_AF-A0A2N6A9Y2-F1
#
_entry.id   AF-A0A2N6A9Y2-F1
#
_cell.length_a   1.000
_cell.length_b   1.000
_cell.length_c   1.000
_cell.angle_alpha   90.00
_cell.angle_beta   90.00
_cell.angle_gamma   90.00
#
_symmetry.space_group_name_H-M   'P 1'
#
loop_
_entity.id
_entity.type
_entity.pdbx_description
1 polymer ?
#
loop_
_entity_poly.entity_id
_entity_poly.type
_entity_poly.pdbx_seq_one_letter_code
_entity_poly.pdbx_strand_id
1 'polypeptide(L)'
;MQKYKQAALSIAFLTVFLSGGSSVGFVRAMENQGNNKVEVEERILESFEDGDYDTWKKIVAKKGKAYGIVSKEDFFKFIDARKAARNGNYDLAIEIANSVEENLKEKFFEQYEV
;
A
#
# COMPACT_ATOMS: atom_id res chain seq x y z
N MET A 1 6.66 -11.06 18.46
CA MET A 1 5.49 -10.17 18.20
C MET A 1 4.28 -11.06 17.97
N GLN A 2 3.07 -10.70 18.42
CA GLN A 2 1.86 -11.49 18.12
C GLN A 2 1.54 -11.38 16.62
N LYS A 3 1.11 -12.48 15.98
CA LYS A 3 0.90 -12.57 14.51
C LYS A 3 0.01 -11.46 13.95
N TYR A 4 -1.09 -11.14 14.64
CA TYR A 4 -1.98 -10.05 14.22
C TYR A 4 -1.29 -8.67 14.20
N LYS A 5 -0.36 -8.40 15.13
CA LYS A 5 0.41 -7.15 15.15
C LYS A 5 1.37 -7.07 13.97
N GLN A 6 1.98 -8.22 13.63
CA GLN A 6 2.88 -8.31 12.48
C GLN A 6 2.11 -8.14 11.16
N ALA A 7 0.98 -8.83 10.99
CA ALA A 7 0.10 -8.66 9.84
C ALA A 7 -0.37 -7.21 9.69
N ALA A 8 -0.81 -6.58 10.79
CA ALA A 8 -1.21 -5.18 10.79
C ALA A 8 -0.07 -4.24 10.39
N LEU A 9 1.15 -4.49 10.87
CA LEU A 9 2.33 -3.69 10.54
C LEU A 9 2.70 -3.81 9.05
N SER A 10 2.75 -5.03 8.50
CA SER A 10 3.06 -5.27 7.08
C SER A 10 2.02 -4.63 6.17
N ILE A 11 0.73 -4.78 6.50
CA ILE A 11 -0.36 -4.13 5.73
C ILE A 11 -0.27 -2.61 5.82
N ALA A 12 0.04 -2.04 6.99
CA ALA A 12 0.20 -0.61 7.16
C ALA A 12 1.37 -0.07 6.33
N PHE A 13 2.51 -0.77 6.33
CA PHE A 13 3.66 -0.42 5.50
C PHE A 13 3.29 -0.41 4.00
N LEU A 14 2.67 -1.48 3.50
CA LEU A 14 2.24 -1.56 2.11
C LEU A 14 1.20 -0.49 1.76
N THR A 15 0.27 -0.18 2.66
CA THR A 15 -0.71 0.89 2.44
C THR A 15 -0.02 2.24 2.22
N VAL A 16 1.00 2.55 3.03
CA VAL A 16 1.80 3.77 2.87
C VAL A 16 2.59 3.76 1.56
N PHE A 17 3.24 2.64 1.24
CA PHE A 17 4.01 2.50 0.00
C PHE A 17 3.11 2.67 -1.25
N LEU A 18 1.99 1.95 -1.31
CA LEU A 18 1.05 1.96 -2.44
C LEU A 18 0.29 3.28 -2.55
N SER A 19 0.17 4.08 -1.50
CA SER A 19 -0.40 5.43 -1.58
C SER A 19 0.59 6.49 -2.09
N GLY A 20 1.85 6.10 -2.32
CA GLY A 20 2.92 7.00 -2.76
C GLY A 20 3.47 7.88 -1.62
N GLY A 21 3.18 7.54 -0.36
CA GLY A 21 3.70 8.27 0.80
C GLY A 21 5.02 7.69 1.32
N SER A 22 5.88 8.55 1.86
CA SER A 22 6.87 8.12 2.86
C SER A 22 6.17 8.04 4.22
N SER A 23 6.52 7.08 5.08
CA SER A 23 5.93 6.91 6.42
C SER A 23 5.99 8.19 7.28
N VAL A 24 7.00 9.03 7.08
CA VAL A 24 7.13 10.36 7.70
C VAL A 24 6.13 11.38 7.12
N GLY A 25 5.88 11.33 5.80
CA GLY A 25 4.90 12.16 5.12
C GLY A 25 3.45 11.81 5.49
N PHE A 26 3.16 10.54 5.76
CA PHE A 26 1.86 10.06 6.27
C PHE A 26 1.57 10.58 7.68
N VAL A 27 2.55 10.53 8.59
CA VAL A 27 2.39 11.07 9.96
C VAL A 27 2.25 12.59 9.95
N ARG A 28 3.06 13.32 9.15
CA ARG A 28 2.92 14.79 8.99
C ARG A 28 1.67 15.22 8.21
N ALA A 29 1.12 14.35 7.35
CA ALA A 29 -0.15 14.58 6.65
C ALA A 29 -1.31 14.63 7.64
N MET A 30 -1.37 13.67 8.56
CA MET A 30 -2.41 13.60 9.59
C MET A 30 -2.39 14.81 10.52
N GLU A 31 -1.24 15.43 10.73
CA GLU A 31 -1.06 16.51 11.69
C GLU A 31 -1.41 17.90 11.14
N ASN A 32 -1.53 18.09 9.81
CA ASN A 32 -1.45 19.44 9.23
C ASN A 32 -2.32 19.74 7.99
N GLN A 33 -3.44 19.05 7.73
CA GLN A 33 -4.13 19.24 6.44
C GLN A 33 -5.63 19.51 6.44
N GLY A 34 -5.97 20.55 5.67
CA GLY A 34 -7.33 20.88 5.23
C GLY A 34 -7.89 19.94 4.15
N ASN A 35 -9.18 20.12 3.86
CA ASN A 35 -10.10 19.18 3.20
C ASN A 35 -9.59 18.42 1.96
N ASN A 36 -8.76 19.01 1.10
CA ASN A 36 -8.40 18.39 -0.19
C ASN A 36 -7.46 17.18 -0.11
N LYS A 37 -6.65 16.98 0.95
CA LYS A 37 -5.78 15.77 1.02
C LYS A 37 -6.50 14.56 1.60
N VAL A 38 -7.42 14.78 2.54
CA VAL A 38 -8.28 13.75 3.14
C VAL A 38 -9.08 13.04 2.04
N GLU A 39 -9.70 13.80 1.14
CA GLU A 39 -10.51 13.25 0.04
C GLU A 39 -9.69 12.34 -0.90
N VAL A 40 -8.42 12.66 -1.17
CA VAL A 40 -7.58 11.83 -2.03
C VAL A 40 -7.13 10.55 -1.33
N GLU A 41 -6.92 10.60 -0.01
CA GLU A 41 -6.58 9.42 0.79
C GLU A 41 -7.76 8.46 0.90
N GLU A 42 -8.96 8.98 1.14
CA GLU A 42 -10.21 8.21 1.15
C GLU A 42 -10.41 7.50 -0.20
N ARG A 43 -10.24 8.20 -1.33
CA ARG A 43 -10.38 7.59 -2.65
C ARG A 43 -9.34 6.50 -2.97
N ILE A 44 -8.14 6.59 -2.40
CA ILE A 44 -7.15 5.51 -2.50
C ILE A 44 -7.62 4.31 -1.67
N LEU A 45 -8.10 4.54 -0.45
CA LEU A 45 -8.62 3.46 0.39
C LEU A 45 -9.83 2.78 -0.25
N GLU A 46 -10.78 3.55 -0.77
CA GLU A 46 -11.93 3.06 -1.55
C GLU A 46 -11.46 2.17 -2.71
N SER A 47 -10.45 2.62 -3.47
CA SER A 47 -9.92 1.80 -4.57
C SER A 47 -9.37 0.44 -4.12
N PHE A 48 -8.85 0.34 -2.88
CA PHE A 48 -8.45 -0.96 -2.31
C PHE A 48 -9.64 -1.83 -1.92
N GLU A 49 -10.71 -1.24 -1.42
CA GLU A 49 -11.95 -1.96 -1.08
C GLU A 49 -12.65 -2.48 -2.33
N ASP A 50 -12.70 -1.66 -3.37
CA ASP A 50 -13.36 -1.98 -4.64
C ASP A 50 -12.48 -2.80 -5.59
N GLY A 51 -11.18 -2.93 -5.30
CA GLY A 51 -10.22 -3.56 -6.20
C GLY A 51 -10.00 -2.80 -7.50
N ASP A 52 -10.22 -1.48 -7.48
CA ASP A 52 -10.10 -0.62 -8.65
C ASP A 52 -8.66 -0.15 -8.87
N TYR A 53 -7.85 -1.02 -9.48
CA TYR A 53 -6.47 -0.73 -9.86
C TYR A 53 -6.35 0.50 -10.77
N ASP A 54 -7.31 0.73 -11.67
CA ASP A 54 -7.19 1.81 -12.65
C ASP A 54 -7.44 3.18 -11.99
N THR A 55 -8.40 3.27 -11.07
CA THR A 55 -8.62 4.45 -10.24
C THR A 55 -7.44 4.67 -9.30
N TRP A 56 -6.98 3.64 -8.60
CA TRP A 56 -5.78 3.69 -7.77
C TRP A 56 -4.59 4.25 -8.55
N LYS A 57 -4.31 3.66 -9.72
CA LYS A 57 -3.21 4.03 -10.59
C LYS A 57 -3.30 5.48 -11.03
N LYS A 58 -4.48 5.96 -11.46
CA LYS A 58 -4.69 7.35 -11.86
C LYS A 58 -4.44 8.34 -10.73
N ILE A 59 -4.77 7.97 -9.49
CA ILE A 59 -4.56 8.82 -8.31
C ILE A 59 -3.06 8.85 -7.96
N VAL A 60 -2.41 7.69 -7.88
CA VAL A 60 -1.01 7.56 -7.45
C VAL A 60 -0.02 8.01 -8.52
N ALA A 61 -0.38 7.92 -9.82
CA ALA A 61 0.38 8.48 -10.94
C ALA A 61 0.72 9.96 -10.76
N LYS A 62 -0.20 10.71 -10.15
CA LYS A 62 -0.05 12.14 -9.90
C LYS A 62 0.85 12.45 -8.71
N LYS A 63 1.19 11.45 -7.88
CA LYS A 63 1.82 11.62 -6.56
C LYS A 63 3.27 11.15 -6.44
N GLY A 64 3.85 10.42 -7.38
CA GLY A 64 5.30 10.20 -7.41
C GLY A 64 5.82 8.88 -7.97
N LYS A 65 7.09 8.60 -7.65
CA LYS A 65 7.98 7.54 -8.16
C LYS A 65 7.43 6.10 -8.08
N ALA A 66 6.50 5.82 -7.17
CA ALA A 66 5.88 4.49 -7.04
C ALA A 66 5.04 4.06 -8.25
N TYR A 67 4.62 5.03 -9.10
CA TYR A 67 3.78 4.81 -10.28
C TYR A 67 4.35 3.80 -11.29
N GLY A 68 5.67 3.64 -11.36
CA GLY A 68 6.32 2.70 -12.29
C GLY A 68 6.50 1.28 -11.76
N ILE A 69 6.39 1.09 -10.44
CA ILE A 69 6.87 -0.12 -9.75
C ILE A 69 5.73 -1.09 -9.48
N VAL A 70 4.58 -0.57 -9.05
CA VAL A 70 3.45 -1.42 -8.62
C VAL A 70 2.67 -1.90 -9.84
N SER A 71 2.75 -3.21 -10.10
CA SER A 71 1.93 -3.85 -11.12
C SER A 71 0.49 -4.08 -10.66
N LYS A 72 -0.40 -4.41 -11.59
CA LYS A 72 -1.77 -4.82 -11.27
C LYS A 72 -1.79 -6.06 -10.37
N GLU A 73 -0.86 -6.98 -10.56
CA GLU A 73 -0.73 -8.18 -9.74
C GLU A 73 -0.36 -7.85 -8.29
N ASP A 74 0.63 -6.97 -8.09
CA ASP A 74 1.05 -6.53 -6.74
C ASP A 74 -0.10 -5.89 -5.97
N PHE A 75 -0.89 -5.06 -6.66
CA PHE A 75 -2.07 -4.43 -6.10
C PHE A 75 -3.11 -5.44 -5.62
N PHE A 76 -3.43 -6.46 -6.44
CA PHE A 76 -4.40 -7.49 -6.03
C PHE A 76 -3.88 -8.39 -4.92
N LYS A 77 -2.59 -8.76 -4.94
CA LYS A 77 -1.97 -9.50 -3.83
C LYS A 77 -2.05 -8.70 -2.52
N PHE A 78 -1.82 -7.38 -2.57
CA PHE A 78 -2.02 -6.54 -1.39
C PHE A 78 -3.47 -6.56 -0.87
N ILE A 79 -4.46 -6.55 -1.77
CA ILE A 79 -5.87 -6.70 -1.38
C ILE A 79 -6.13 -8.06 -0.74
N ASP A 80 -5.55 -9.12 -1.28
CA ASP A 80 -5.69 -10.47 -0.72
C ASP A 80 -5.07 -10.57 0.68
N ALA A 81 -3.92 -9.91 0.91
CA ALA A 81 -3.34 -9.79 2.24
C ALA A 81 -4.28 -9.07 3.23
N ARG A 82 -4.92 -7.97 2.81
CA ARG A 82 -5.93 -7.25 3.63
C ARG A 82 -7.12 -8.15 3.97
N LYS A 83 -7.65 -8.88 2.98
CA LYS A 83 -8.77 -9.81 3.16
C LYS A 83 -8.39 -10.94 4.12
N ALA A 84 -7.20 -11.53 3.97
CA ALA A 84 -6.70 -12.57 4.87
C ALA A 84 -6.63 -12.07 6.32
N ALA A 85 -6.08 -10.87 6.56
CA ALA A 85 -6.01 -10.30 7.90
C ALA A 85 -7.38 -10.00 8.51
N ARG A 86 -8.34 -9.49 7.73
CA ARG A 86 -9.72 -9.24 8.18
C ARG A 86 -10.44 -10.52 8.58
N ASN A 87 -10.16 -11.61 7.87
CA ASN A 87 -10.72 -12.93 8.17
C ASN A 87 -9.97 -13.65 9.31
N GLY A 88 -9.01 -13.00 9.97
CA GLY A 88 -8.21 -13.58 11.06
C GLY A 88 -7.10 -14.54 10.59
N ASN A 89 -6.91 -14.69 9.29
CA ASN A 89 -5.82 -15.51 8.72
C ASN A 89 -4.52 -14.70 8.64
N TYR A 90 -3.93 -14.44 9.81
CA TYR A 90 -2.76 -13.59 9.93
C TYR A 90 -1.50 -14.20 9.31
N ASP A 91 -1.36 -15.52 9.29
CA ASP A 91 -0.21 -16.18 8.66
C ASP A 91 -0.20 -15.95 7.15
N LEU A 92 -1.34 -16.21 6.51
CA LEU A 92 -1.51 -15.95 5.08
C LEU A 92 -1.35 -14.46 4.75
N ALA A 93 -1.89 -13.58 5.58
CA ALA A 93 -1.74 -12.14 5.39
C ALA A 93 -0.26 -11.71 5.41
N ILE A 94 0.54 -12.26 6.33
CA ILE A 94 1.98 -11.98 6.43
C ILE A 94 2.71 -12.52 5.21
N GLU A 95 2.42 -13.76 4.81
CA GLU A 95 3.05 -14.40 3.65
C GLU A 95 2.85 -13.58 2.37
N ILE A 96 1.60 -13.22 2.08
CA ILE A 96 1.28 -12.43 0.89
C ILE A 96 1.90 -11.03 0.99
N ALA A 97 1.79 -10.37 2.15
CA ALA A 97 2.33 -9.02 2.32
C ALA A 97 3.85 -8.99 2.14
N ASN A 98 4.58 -9.96 2.69
CA ASN A 98 6.04 -10.05 2.52
C ASN A 98 6.40 -10.28 1.05
N SER A 99 5.69 -11.18 0.36
CA SER A 99 5.91 -11.42 -1.08
C SER A 99 5.71 -10.15 -1.92
N VAL A 100 4.68 -9.36 -1.63
CA VAL A 100 4.48 -8.06 -2.29
C VAL A 100 5.60 -7.09 -1.96
N GLU A 101 5.99 -6.98 -0.69
CA GLU A 101 7.05 -6.09 -0.24
C GLU A 101 8.40 -6.41 -0.90
N GLU A 102 8.78 -7.68 -0.95
CA GLU A 102 10.01 -8.15 -1.59
C GLU A 102 10.02 -7.80 -3.09
N ASN A 103 8.94 -8.14 -3.81
CA ASN A 103 8.83 -7.84 -5.25
C ASN A 103 8.88 -6.33 -5.54
N LEU A 104 8.24 -5.50 -4.71
CA LEU A 104 8.27 -4.06 -4.86
C LEU A 104 9.64 -3.46 -4.55
N LYS A 105 10.37 -4.02 -3.57
CA LYS A 105 11.75 -3.62 -3.28
C LYS A 105 12.67 -3.98 -4.44
N GLU A 106 12.59 -5.19 -4.97
CA GLU A 106 13.38 -5.62 -6.12
C GLU A 106 13.17 -4.67 -7.30
N LYS A 107 11.92 -4.43 -7.70
CA LYS A 107 11.58 -3.48 -8.78
C LYS A 107 12.03 -2.05 -8.49
N PHE A 108 11.97 -1.61 -7.23
CA PHE A 108 12.47 -0.29 -6.84
C PHE A 108 13.99 -0.19 -7.04
N PHE A 109 14.74 -1.20 -6.61
CA PHE A 109 16.20 -1.23 -6.77
C PHE A 109 16.62 -1.37 -8.24
N GLU A 110 15.91 -2.16 -9.04
CA GLU A 110 16.14 -2.26 -10.48
C GLU A 110 15.88 -0.92 -11.21
N GLN A 111 14.81 -0.21 -10.84
CA GLN A 111 14.44 1.04 -11.49
C GLN A 111 15.32 2.23 -11.05
N TYR A 112 15.93 2.14 -9.88
CA TYR A 112 16.79 3.18 -9.31
C TYR A 112 18.16 2.58 -8.96
N GLU A 113 18.98 2.29 -9.98
CA GLU A 113 20.41 1.99 -9.81
C GLU A 113 21.03 3.02 -8.84
N VAL A 114 21.54 2.53 -7.71
CA VAL A 114 22.52 3.23 -6.87
C VAL A 114 23.83 2.48 -6.97
#